data_AF-A0A165RWA9-F1
#
_entry.id   AF-A0A165RWA9-F1
#
_cell.length_a   1.000
_cell.length_b   1.000
_cell.length_c   1.000
_cell.angle_alpha   90.00
_cell.angle_beta   90.00
_cell.angle_gamma   90.00
#
_symmetry.space_group_name_H-M   'P 1'
#
loop_
_entity.id
_entity.type
_entity.pdbx_description
1 polymer ?
#
loop_
_entity_poly.entity_id
_entity_poly.type
_entity_poly.pdbx_seq_one_letter_code
_entity_poly.pdbx_strand_id
1 'polypeptide(L)' 'MARRSAPPGSGPAYMAPHGAVRLGRSAHYDPDESAFSRFMREQVFAPEKMAGNINIATAVSVFAFGIFAVRTWGDLLLPA' A
#
# COMPACT_ATOMS: atom_id res chain seq x y z
N MET A 1 10.08 -37.19 -38.63
CA MET A 1 9.13 -36.48 -37.75
C MET A 1 9.88 -36.06 -36.50
N ALA A 2 10.20 -34.76 -36.39
CA ALA A 2 10.93 -34.20 -35.25
C ALA A 2 10.07 -34.27 -33.99
N ARG A 3 10.54 -34.99 -32.97
CA ARG A 3 9.94 -34.98 -31.63
C ARG A 3 10.19 -33.59 -31.06
N ARG A 4 9.19 -32.70 -31.13
CA ARG A 4 9.21 -31.42 -30.40
C ARG A 4 9.24 -31.76 -28.91
N SER A 5 10.42 -31.80 -28.30
CA SER A 5 10.59 -31.85 -26.86
C SER A 5 9.97 -30.59 -26.28
N ALA A 6 9.00 -30.75 -25.38
CA ALA A 6 8.39 -29.64 -24.67
C ALA A 6 9.45 -28.90 -23.83
N PRO A 7 9.31 -27.58 -23.60
CA PRO A 7 10.25 -26.79 -22.80
C PRO A 7 10.47 -27.39 -21.40
N PRO A 8 11.66 -27.24 -20.80
CA PRO A 8 11.92 -27.69 -19.43
C PRO A 8 10.94 -27.02 -18.47
N GLY A 9 10.03 -27.80 -17.86
CA GLY A 9 8.97 -27.29 -16.96
C GLY A 9 7.53 -27.66 -17.36
N SER A 10 7.31 -28.41 -18.45
CA SER A 10 5.98 -28.89 -18.86
C SER A 10 5.47 -30.07 -18.00
N GLY A 11 5.45 -29.90 -16.69
CA GLY A 11 4.78 -30.83 -15.77
C GLY A 11 3.27 -30.86 -16.01
N PRO A 12 2.55 -31.90 -15.55
CA PRO A 12 1.11 -32.03 -15.74
C PRO A 12 0.37 -30.78 -15.21
N ALA A 13 -0.63 -30.28 -15.94
CA ALA A 13 -1.35 -29.04 -15.60
C ALA A 13 -2.08 -29.06 -14.23
N TYR A 14 -2.26 -30.23 -13.63
CA TYR A 14 -2.80 -30.38 -12.27
C TYR A 14 -1.74 -30.24 -11.17
N MET A 15 -0.45 -30.22 -11.51
CA MET A 15 0.66 -29.81 -10.65
C MET A 15 0.98 -28.31 -10.83
N ALA A 16 -0.02 -27.47 -11.07
CA ALA A 16 0.15 -26.06 -10.78
C ALA A 16 0.25 -25.93 -9.24
N PRO A 17 1.33 -25.38 -8.68
CA PRO A 17 1.36 -25.10 -7.26
C PRO A 17 0.18 -24.17 -6.96
N HIS A 18 -0.67 -24.55 -6.00
CA HIS A 18 -1.65 -23.68 -5.37
C HIS A 18 -0.92 -22.42 -4.91
N GLY A 19 -0.93 -21.38 -5.74
CA GLY A 19 0.04 -20.29 -5.65
C GLY A 19 0.22 -19.48 -6.95
N ALA A 20 -0.29 -19.96 -8.08
CA ALA A 20 -0.35 -19.19 -9.34
C ALA A 20 -1.38 -18.02 -9.33
N VAL A 21 -1.76 -17.52 -8.15
CA VAL A 21 -2.36 -16.20 -7.96
C VAL A 21 -1.49 -15.41 -6.99
N ARG A 22 -0.32 -14.97 -7.46
CA ARG A 22 0.30 -13.73 -6.97
C ARG A 22 0.28 -12.70 -8.09
N LEU A 23 -0.93 -12.32 -8.47
CA LEU A 23 -1.20 -11.06 -9.16
C LEU A 23 -1.04 -9.92 -8.14
N GLY A 24 0.17 -9.76 -7.64
CA GLY A 24 0.50 -8.92 -6.50
C GLY A 24 2.00 -8.85 -6.41
N ARG A 25 2.58 -8.08 -7.34
CA ARG A 25 3.86 -7.38 -7.24
C ARG A 25 4.73 -7.97 -6.13
N SER A 26 5.60 -8.92 -6.49
CA SER A 26 6.84 -9.13 -5.75
C SER A 26 7.38 -7.75 -5.47
N ALA A 27 7.27 -7.29 -4.23
CA ALA A 27 7.96 -6.09 -3.80
C ALA A 27 9.41 -6.40 -4.13
N HIS A 28 9.91 -5.78 -5.18
CA HIS A 28 11.32 -5.83 -5.53
C HIS A 28 12.04 -5.41 -4.27
N TYR A 29 12.63 -6.38 -3.58
CA TYR A 29 13.52 -6.14 -2.46
C TYR A 29 14.77 -5.56 -3.10
N ASP A 30 14.79 -4.24 -3.22
CA ASP A 30 15.93 -3.51 -3.72
C ASP A 30 16.91 -3.34 -2.55
N PRO A 31 18.09 -3.97 -2.57
CA PRO A 31 19.05 -3.88 -1.48
C PRO A 31 19.61 -2.47 -1.28
N ASP A 32 19.44 -1.56 -2.25
CA ASP A 32 19.81 -0.15 -2.16
C ASP A 32 18.66 0.75 -1.61
N GLU A 33 17.57 0.15 -1.11
CA GLU A 33 16.44 0.89 -0.60
C GLU A 33 16.77 1.62 0.71
N SER A 34 16.69 2.95 0.67
CA SER A 34 16.87 3.79 1.87
C SER A 34 15.90 3.40 2.99
N ALA A 35 16.35 3.49 4.25
CA ALA A 35 15.55 3.15 5.43
C ALA A 35 14.20 3.88 5.48
N PHE A 36 14.12 5.08 4.91
CA PHE A 36 12.89 5.84 4.77
C PHE A 36 11.92 5.22 3.74
N SER A 37 12.41 4.81 2.57
CA SER A 37 11.58 4.13 1.55
C SER A 37 11.03 2.80 2.09
N ARG A 38 11.88 2.03 2.75
CA ARG A 38 11.46 0.79 3.42
C ARG A 38 10.39 1.05 4.49
N PHE A 39 10.55 2.10 5.30
CA PHE A 39 9.56 2.51 6.29
C PHE A 39 8.22 2.88 5.65
N MET A 40 8.23 3.67 4.57
CA MET A 40 7.00 4.02 3.85
C MET A 40 6.31 2.76 3.32
N ARG A 41 7.05 1.79 2.78
CA ARG A 41 6.47 0.50 2.32
C ARG A 41 5.89 -0.33 3.46
N GLU A 42 6.64 -0.52 4.55
CA GLU A 42 6.27 -1.43 5.66
C GLU A 42 5.28 -0.82 6.67
N GLN A 43 5.27 0.50 6.82
CA GLN A 43 4.50 1.16 7.88
C GLN A 43 3.36 1.98 7.30
N VAL A 44 3.58 2.69 6.18
CA VAL A 44 2.55 3.56 5.58
C VAL A 44 1.70 2.79 4.57
N PHE A 45 2.36 2.01 3.70
CA PHE A 45 1.71 1.32 2.58
C PHE A 45 1.44 -0.18 2.80
N ALA A 46 1.75 -0.72 3.99
CA ALA A 46 1.47 -2.11 4.30
C ALA A 46 -0.04 -2.33 4.50
N PRO A 47 -0.64 -3.32 3.82
CA PRO A 47 -2.09 -3.55 3.85
C PRO A 47 -2.62 -3.83 5.27
N GLU A 48 -1.82 -4.42 6.15
CA GLU A 48 -2.19 -4.72 7.53
C GLU A 48 -2.31 -3.46 8.42
N LYS A 49 -1.66 -2.36 8.02
CA LYS A 49 -1.62 -1.11 8.78
C LYS A 49 -2.46 0.01 8.15
N MET A 50 -3.05 -0.25 6.99
CA MET A 50 -3.89 0.70 6.24
C MET A 50 -4.99 1.31 7.09
N ALA A 51 -5.78 0.49 7.80
CA ALA A 51 -6.90 0.98 8.59
C ALA A 51 -6.45 1.94 9.71
N GLY A 52 -5.34 1.63 10.38
CA GLY A 52 -4.76 2.50 11.41
C GLY A 52 -4.21 3.80 10.82
N ASN A 53 -3.49 3.72 9.70
CA ASN A 53 -2.92 4.89 9.03
C ASN A 53 -3.99 5.83 8.49
N ILE A 54 -5.08 5.30 7.92
CA ILE A 54 -6.23 6.09 7.48
C ILE A 54 -6.82 6.85 8.66
N ASN A 55 -6.98 6.20 9.82
CA ASN A 55 -7.51 6.86 11.00
C ASN A 55 -6.59 7.99 11.48
N ILE A 56 -5.27 7.76 11.51
CA ILE A 56 -4.28 8.78 11.86
C ILE A 56 -4.34 9.95 10.87
N ALA A 57 -4.34 9.67 9.57
CA ALA A 57 -4.44 10.69 8.53
C ALA A 57 -5.75 11.49 8.63
N THR A 58 -6.86 10.82 8.95
CA THR A 58 -8.17 11.45 9.15
C THR A 58 -8.16 12.33 10.40
N ALA A 59 -7.59 11.86 11.51
CA ALA A 59 -7.50 12.64 12.74
C ALA A 59 -6.66 13.91 12.54
N VAL A 60 -5.49 13.78 11.89
CA VAL A 60 -4.59 14.90 11.59
C VAL A 60 -5.26 15.89 10.64
N SER A 61 -5.95 15.40 9.61
CA SER A 61 -6.63 16.26 8.63
C SER A 61 -7.78 17.03 9.26
N VAL A 62 -8.63 16.37 10.05
CA VAL A 62 -9.74 17.01 10.78
C VAL A 62 -9.21 18.06 11.75
N PHE A 63 -8.14 17.76 12.49
CA PHE A 63 -7.53 18.72 13.41
C PHE A 63 -7.01 19.96 12.70
N ALA A 64 -6.22 19.78 11.63
CA ALA A 64 -5.68 20.89 10.85
C ALA A 64 -6.79 21.71 10.18
N PHE A 65 -7.81 21.04 9.65
CA PHE A 65 -8.97 21.69 9.05
C PHE A 65 -9.77 22.50 10.08
N GLY A 66 -9.94 21.99 11.31
CA GLY A 66 -10.58 22.72 12.39
C GLY A 66 -9.84 24.01 12.75
N ILE A 67 -8.51 23.95 12.85
CA ILE A 67 -7.68 25.15 13.06
C ILE A 67 -7.88 26.15 11.93
N PHE A 68 -7.82 25.67 10.69
CA PHE A 68 -8.02 26.52 9.51
C PHE A 68 -9.40 27.19 9.53
N ALA A 69 -10.46 26.42 9.78
CA ALA A 69 -11.84 26.90 9.83
C ALA A 69 -12.05 27.96 10.92
N VAL A 70 -11.53 27.74 12.13
CA VAL A 70 -11.59 28.74 13.21
C VAL A 70 -10.77 29.98 12.86
N ARG A 71 -9.64 29.83 12.18
CA ARG A 71 -8.82 30.98 11.78
C ARG A 71 -9.47 31.81 10.67
N THR A 72 -10.27 31.20 9.80
CA THR A 72 -10.95 31.90 8.69
C THR A 72 -12.33 32.44 9.06
N TRP A 73 -13.04 31.74 9.93
CA TRP A 73 -14.45 32.04 10.25
C TRP A 73 -14.71 32.24 11.75
N GLY A 74 -13.68 32.23 12.60
CA GLY A 74 -13.81 32.37 14.05
C GLY A 74 -14.55 33.65 14.45
N ASP A 75 -14.30 34.75 13.75
CA ASP A 75 -14.96 36.03 14.02
C ASP A 75 -16.47 35.99 13.73
N LEU A 76 -16.91 35.14 12.78
CA LEU A 76 -18.33 34.93 12.49
C LEU A 76 -19.03 34.08 13.56
N LEU A 77 -18.27 33.32 14.34
CA LEU A 77 -18.78 32.44 15.40
C LEU A 77 -18.91 33.17 16.74
N LEU A 78 -18.37 34.38 16.86
CA LEU A 78 -18.52 35.23 18.03
C LEU A 78 -19.74 36.13 17.87
N PRO A 79 -20.74 36.06 18.78
CA PRO A 79 -21.80 37.06 18.81
C PRO A 79 -21.22 38.42 19.23
N ALA A 80 -21.73 39.49 18.60
CA ALA A 80 -21.33 40.88 18.82
C ALA A 80 -21.47 41.33 20.27
#